data_AF-A0A948RJB9-F1
#
_entry.id   AF-A0A948RJB9-F1
#
_cell.length_a   1.000
_cell.length_b   1.000
_cell.length_c   1.000
_cell.angle_alpha   90.00
_cell.angle_beta   90.00
_cell.angle_gamma   90.00
#
_symmetry.space_group_name_H-M   'P 1'
#
loop_
_entity.id
_entity.type
_entity.pdbx_description
1 polymer ?
#
loop_
_entity_poly.entity_id
_entity_poly.type
_entity_poly.pdbx_seq_one_letter_code
_entity_poly.pdbx_strand_id
1 'polypeptide(L)' 'MPAFTSPPNPHAFNALVWDIVRQIPSGRVATYGQIG' A
#
# COMPACT_ATOMS: atom_id res chain seq x y z
N MET A 1 -19.45 7.96 -2.00
CA MET A 1 -18.83 6.74 -1.43
C MET A 1 -17.55 6.47 -2.20
N PRO A 2 -16.35 6.54 -1.61
CA PRO A 2 -15.14 6.16 -2.33
C PRO A 2 -15.24 4.65 -2.56
N ALA A 3 -15.39 4.25 -3.81
CA ALA A 3 -15.35 2.86 -4.20
C ALA A 3 -13.92 2.36 -3.94
N PHE A 4 -13.73 1.45 -2.98
CA PHE A 4 -12.54 0.60 -2.93
C PHE A 4 -12.56 -0.27 -4.19
N THR A 5 -12.17 0.31 -5.31
CA THR A 5 -11.96 -0.38 -6.57
C THR A 5 -10.71 -1.21 -6.35
N SER A 6 -10.88 -2.52 -6.15
CA SER A 6 -9.77 -3.46 -6.30
C SER A 6 -9.11 -3.15 -7.65
N PRO A 7 -7.83 -2.72 -7.66
CA PRO A 7 -7.19 -2.33 -8.90
C PRO A 7 -7.24 -3.51 -9.87
N PRO A 8 -7.53 -3.27 -11.16
CA PRO A 8 -7.67 -4.33 -12.18
C PRO A 8 -6.41 -5.20 -12.31
N ASN A 9 -5.28 -4.74 -11.76
CA ASN A 9 -4.05 -5.49 -11.64
C ASN A 9 -3.57 -5.53 -10.17
N PRO A 10 -4.06 -6.49 -9.35
CA PRO A 10 -3.66 -6.62 -7.96
C PRO A 10 -2.15 -6.85 -7.80
N HIS A 11 -1.48 -7.39 -8.82
CA HIS A 11 -0.04 -7.61 -8.80
C HIS A 11 0.76 -6.30 -8.81
N ALA A 12 0.34 -5.35 -9.66
CA ALA A 12 0.96 -4.02 -9.72
C ALA A 12 0.71 -3.22 -8.43
N PHE A 13 -0.49 -3.34 -7.87
CA PHE A 13 -0.82 -2.70 -6.60
C PHE A 13 0.00 -3.29 -5.44
N ASN A 14 0.09 -4.62 -5.34
CA ASN A 14 0.92 -5.27 -4.34
C ASN A 14 2.39 -4.88 -4.47
N ALA A 15 2.91 -4.70 -5.70
CA ALA A 15 4.27 -4.23 -5.91
C ALA A 15 4.49 -2.81 -5.33
N LEU A 16 3.53 -1.89 -5.52
CA LEU A 16 3.57 -0.56 -4.93
C LEU A 16 3.50 -0.60 -3.39
N VAL A 17 2.61 -1.42 -2.84
CA VAL A 17 2.50 -1.63 -1.39
C VAL A 17 3.84 -2.12 -0.82
N TRP A 18 4.47 -3.10 -1.47
CA TRP A 18 5.76 -3.62 -1.03
C TRP A 18 6.90 -2.61 -1.16
N ASP A 19 6.87 -1.73 -2.17
CA ASP A 19 7.85 -0.65 -2.29
C ASP A 19 7.74 0.34 -1.12
N ILE A 20 6.51 0.78 -0.81
CA ILE A 20 6.21 1.69 0.31
C ILE A 20 6.61 1.05 1.65
N VAL A 21 6.27 -0.22 1.87
CA VAL A 21 6.59 -0.94 3.12
C VAL A 21 8.10 -1.03 3.35
N ARG A 22 8.91 -1.22 2.30
CA ARG A 22 10.37 -1.29 2.41
C ARG A 22 11.02 0.04 2.79
N GLN A 23 10.35 1.17 2.53
CA GLN A 23 10.84 2.49 2.92
C GLN A 23 10.57 2.81 4.40
N ILE A 24 9.78 2.00 5.10
CA ILE A 24 9.45 2.24 6.51
C ILE A 24 10.63 1.82 7.39
N PRO A 25 11.26 2.76 8.13
CA PRO A 25 12.37 2.42 9.01
C PRO A 25 11.89 1.58 10.20
N SER A 26 12.77 0.69 10.67
CA SER A 26 12.52 -0.11 11.87
C SER A 26 12.17 0.76 13.08
N GLY A 27 11.11 0.41 13.79
CA GLY A 27 10.60 1.20 14.92
C GLY A 27 9.58 2.29 14.52
N ARG A 28 9.26 2.41 13.23
CA ARG A 28 8.17 3.26 12.73
C ARG A 28 7.06 2.40 12.15
N VAL A 29 5.82 2.82 12.36
CA VAL A 29 4.62 2.17 11.84
C VAL A 29 3.94 3.10 10.85
N ALA A 30 3.51 2.56 9.71
CA ALA A 30 2.65 3.25 8.76
C ALA A 30 1.24 2.67 8.85
N THR A 31 0.23 3.52 8.69
CA THR A 31 -1.17 3.10 8.70
C THR A 31 -1.59 2.59 7.33
N TYR A 32 -2.55 1.67 7.27
CA TYR A 32 -3.03 1.12 5.99
C TYR A 32 -3.55 2.22 5.03
N GLY A 33 -4.12 3.30 5.56
CA GLY A 33 -4.56 4.45 4.77
C GLY A 33 -3.43 5.34 4.22
N GLN A 34 -2.17 5.13 4.64
CA GLN A 34 -1.00 5.80 4.06
C GLN A 34 -0.32 4.96 2.98
N ILE A 35 -0.69 3.69 2.85
CA ILE A 35 -0.12 2.74 1.89
C ILE A 35 -1.03 2.59 0.65
N GLY A 36 -2.26 3.11 0.69
CA GLY A 36 -3.30 2.96 -0.34
C GLY A 36 -3.64 4.23 -1.09
#